data_AF-A0A8J4XFU4-F1
#
_entry.id   AF-A0A8J4XFU4-F1
#
_cell.length_a   1.000
_cell.length_b   1.000
_cell.length_c   1.000
_cell.angle_alpha   90.00
_cell.angle_beta   90.00
_cell.angle_gamma   90.00
#
_symmetry.space_group_name_H-M   'P 1'
#
loop_
_entity.id
_entity.type
_entity.pdbx_description
1 polymer ?
#
loop_
_entity_poly.entity_id
_entity_poly.type
_entity_poly.pdbx_seq_one_letter_code
_entity_poly.pdbx_strand_id
1 'polypeptide(L)'
;QTLRCTGENNQSYVCESGHCCEDLQCCKYYYELWWFWLMCAVIFILTCCCVFRHRHLKHRLQQQQRQHEINLIAYREACNYTSPPFYF
;
A
#
# COMPACT_ATOMS: atom_id res chain seq x y z
N GLN A 1 -6.08 21.11 -31.93
CA GLN A 1 -6.40 20.74 -33.33
C GLN A 1 -7.63 19.87 -33.27
N THR A 2 -8.77 20.36 -33.77
CA THR A 2 -10.05 19.65 -33.76
C THR A 2 -10.03 18.50 -34.76
N LEU A 3 -10.32 17.28 -34.31
CA LEU A 3 -10.39 16.08 -35.15
C LEU A 3 -11.85 15.85 -35.56
N ARG A 4 -12.13 15.73 -36.87
CA ARG A 4 -13.46 15.32 -37.36
C ARG A 4 -13.49 13.80 -37.50
N CYS A 5 -14.42 13.16 -36.80
CA CYS A 5 -14.62 11.71 -36.82
C CYS A 5 -15.94 11.39 -37.52
N THR A 6 -15.97 10.32 -38.31
CA THR A 6 -17.19 9.83 -38.98
C THR A 6 -17.73 8.66 -38.15
N GLY A 7 -18.90 8.82 -37.54
CA GLY A 7 -19.55 7.75 -36.78
C GLY A 7 -20.38 6.82 -37.67
N GLU A 8 -20.91 5.74 -37.08
CA GLU A 8 -21.65 4.65 -37.74
C GLU A 8 -22.85 5.09 -38.61
N ASN A 9 -23.43 6.27 -38.37
CA ASN A 9 -24.60 6.81 -39.10
C ASN A 9 -24.28 7.92 -40.13
N ASN A 10 -23.04 8.00 -40.63
CA ASN A 10 -22.59 9.09 -41.52
C ASN A 10 -22.67 10.50 -40.87
N GLN A 11 -22.87 10.54 -39.55
CA GLN A 11 -22.84 11.77 -38.77
C GLN A 11 -21.39 12.08 -38.39
N SER A 12 -20.91 13.23 -38.83
CA SER A 12 -19.58 13.72 -38.47
C SER A 12 -19.64 14.44 -37.13
N TYR A 13 -18.89 13.97 -36.14
CA TYR A 13 -18.75 14.64 -34.85
C TYR A 13 -17.33 15.18 -34.68
N VAL A 14 -17.20 16.26 -33.91
CA VAL A 14 -15.91 16.96 -33.69
C VAL A 14 -15.41 16.62 -32.30
N CYS A 15 -14.16 16.14 -32.22
CA CYS A 15 -13.48 15.89 -30.97
C CYS A 15 -12.49 17.00 -30.64
N GLU A 16 -12.65 17.56 -29.44
CA GLU A 16 -11.78 18.60 -28.89
C GLU A 16 -10.45 18.03 -28.37
N SER A 17 -10.47 16.77 -27.89
CA SER A 17 -9.31 16.03 -27.41
C SER A 17 -9.58 14.51 -27.43
N GLY A 18 -8.95 13.75 -28.34
CA GLY A 18 -8.99 12.28 -28.33
C GLY A 18 -8.82 11.59 -29.69
N HIS A 19 -8.73 10.26 -29.65
CA HIS A 19 -8.85 9.38 -30.82
C HIS A 19 -10.34 9.27 -31.24
N CYS A 20 -10.59 9.08 -32.54
CA CYS A 20 -11.92 8.69 -33.00
C CYS A 20 -12.21 7.25 -32.55
N CYS A 21 -13.34 7.04 -31.87
CA CYS A 21 -13.89 5.71 -31.64
C CYS A 21 -15.05 5.49 -32.62
N GLU A 22 -15.43 4.24 -32.86
CA GLU A 22 -16.50 3.89 -33.80
C GLU A 22 -17.89 4.38 -33.33
N ASP A 23 -18.03 4.70 -32.04
CA ASP A 23 -19.23 5.29 -31.44
C ASP A 23 -19.41 6.78 -31.78
N LEU A 24 -20.67 7.26 -31.73
CA LEU A 24 -21.12 8.66 -31.94
C LEU A 24 -20.49 9.72 -31.00
N GLN A 25 -19.49 9.36 -30.19
CA GLN A 25 -18.81 10.21 -29.22
C GLN A 25 -17.31 9.95 -29.24
N CYS A 26 -16.54 11.00 -28.96
CA CYS A 26 -15.09 10.90 -28.75
C CYS A 26 -14.77 9.89 -27.64
N CYS A 27 -13.71 9.09 -27.81
CA CYS A 27 -13.35 8.03 -26.85
C CYS A 27 -13.12 8.57 -25.42
N LYS A 28 -14.15 8.61 -24.59
CA LYS A 28 -14.02 8.83 -23.14
C LYS A 28 -13.56 7.55 -22.43
N TYR A 29 -13.80 6.41 -23.05
CA TYR A 29 -13.64 5.06 -22.47
C TYR A 29 -12.21 4.71 -22.04
N TYR A 30 -11.19 5.30 -22.66
CA TYR A 30 -9.79 5.13 -22.23
C TYR A 30 -9.59 5.57 -20.77
N TYR A 31 -10.28 6.63 -20.34
CA TYR A 31 -10.22 7.12 -18.97
C TYR A 31 -11.11 6.33 -18.00
N GLU A 32 -12.17 5.67 -18.49
CA GLU A 32 -13.06 4.85 -17.65
C GLU A 32 -12.34 3.60 -17.13
N LEU A 33 -11.53 2.94 -17.97
CA LEU A 33 -10.72 1.81 -17.52
C LEU A 33 -9.56 2.25 -16.61
N TRP A 34 -8.87 3.34 -16.96
CA TRP A 34 -7.70 3.78 -16.21
C TRP A 34 -8.04 4.14 -14.76
N TRP A 35 -9.19 4.79 -14.54
CA TRP A 35 -9.67 5.09 -13.19
C TRP A 35 -9.97 3.84 -12.36
N PHE A 36 -10.54 2.79 -12.97
CA PHE A 36 -10.78 1.52 -12.27
C PHE A 36 -9.47 0.84 -11.85
N TRP A 37 -8.51 0.77 -12.77
CA TRP A 37 -7.17 0.23 -12.50
C TRP A 37 -6.45 1.00 -11.39
N LEU A 38 -6.53 2.33 -11.40
CA LEU A 38 -5.95 3.16 -10.35
C LEU A 38 -6.60 2.91 -8.99
N MET A 39 -7.93 2.90 -8.92
CA MET A 39 -8.62 2.68 -7.66
C MET A 39 -8.32 1.30 -7.10
N CYS A 40 -8.33 0.26 -7.93
CA CYS A 40 -7.92 -1.08 -7.53
C CYS A 40 -6.47 -1.13 -7.04
N ALA A 41 -5.53 -0.49 -7.74
CA ALA A 41 -4.14 -0.44 -7.33
C ALA A 41 -3.95 0.27 -5.98
N VAL A 42 -4.59 1.42 -5.77
CA VAL A 42 -4.54 2.17 -4.50
C VAL A 42 -5.10 1.34 -3.34
N ILE A 43 -6.25 0.69 -3.54
CA ILE A 43 -6.84 -0.18 -2.51
C ILE A 43 -5.90 -1.34 -2.17
N PHE A 44 -5.32 -1.98 -3.18
CA PHE A 44 -4.40 -3.09 -2.98
C PHE A 44 -3.15 -2.66 -2.20
N ILE A 45 -2.55 -1.53 -2.58
CA ILE A 45 -1.40 -0.92 -1.90
C ILE A 45 -1.72 -0.61 -0.45
N LEU A 46 -2.85 0.05 -0.17
CA LEU A 46 -3.25 0.37 1.20
C LEU A 46 -3.42 -0.90 2.05
N THR A 47 -4.06 -1.92 1.49
CA THR A 47 -4.26 -3.21 2.17
C THR A 47 -2.91 -3.87 2.48
N CYS A 48 -2.02 -3.96 1.48
CA CYS A 48 -0.67 -4.50 1.65
C CYS A 48 0.14 -3.70 2.67
N CYS A 49 0.12 -2.37 2.62
CA CYS A 49 0.84 -1.50 3.54
C CYS A 49 0.30 -1.61 4.97
N CYS A 50 -1.01 -1.73 5.17
CA CYS A 50 -1.61 -1.93 6.48
C CYS A 50 -1.23 -3.29 7.07
N VAL A 51 -1.33 -4.37 6.29
CA VAL A 51 -0.91 -5.72 6.72
C VAL A 51 0.59 -5.77 7.02
N PHE A 52 1.42 -5.17 6.15
CA PHE A 52 2.86 -5.12 6.34
C PHE A 52 3.24 -4.30 7.58
N ARG A 53 2.67 -3.11 7.78
CA ARG A 53 2.90 -2.30 9.00
C ARG A 53 2.43 -3.02 10.24
N HIS A 54 1.26 -3.66 10.22
CA HIS A 54 0.76 -4.41 11.36
C HIS A 54 1.68 -5.59 11.72
N ARG A 55 2.13 -6.36 10.71
CA ARG A 55 3.09 -7.44 10.92
C ARG A 55 4.43 -6.92 11.43
N HIS A 56 4.94 -5.84 10.85
CA HIS A 56 6.21 -5.25 11.25
C HIS A 56 6.14 -4.70 12.69
N LEU A 57 5.09 -3.96 13.06
CA LEU A 57 4.88 -3.45 14.42
C LEU A 57 4.73 -4.60 15.44
N LYS A 58 3.98 -5.66 15.09
CA LYS A 58 3.84 -6.84 15.93
C LYS A 58 5.17 -7.59 16.12
N HIS A 59 5.98 -7.69 15.07
CA HIS A 59 7.33 -8.26 15.15
C HIS A 59 8.25 -7.45 16.06
N ARG A 60 8.16 -6.11 16.04
CA ARG A 60 8.95 -5.23 16.91
C ARG A 60 8.61 -5.44 18.39
N LEU A 61 7.31 -5.57 18.71
CA LEU A 61 6.87 -5.86 20.08
C LEU A 61 7.33 -7.24 20.57
N GLN A 62 7.23 -8.29 19.74
CA GLN A 62 7.73 -9.62 20.11
C GLN A 62 9.27 -9.68 20.24
N GLN A 63 10.02 -8.91 19.43
CA GLN A 63 11.46 -8.79 19.60
C GLN A 63 11.83 -8.05 20.89
N GLN A 64 11.11 -6.98 21.25
CA GLN A 64 11.31 -6.32 22.55
C GLN A 64 11.02 -7.26 23.71
N GLN A 65 9.96 -8.06 23.65
CA GLN A 65 9.62 -8.97 24.74
C GLN A 65 10.65 -10.11 24.87
N ARG A 66 11.13 -10.69 23.76
CA ARG A 66 12.22 -11.66 23.80
C ARG A 66 13.55 -11.05 24.26
N GLN A 67 13.86 -9.83 23.85
CA GLN A 67 15.08 -9.16 24.31
C GLN A 67 14.98 -8.77 25.79
N HIS A 68 13.79 -8.37 26.26
CA HIS A 68 13.55 -8.01 27.65
C HIS A 68 13.69 -9.23 28.56
N GLU A 69 13.16 -10.40 28.18
CA GLU A 69 13.34 -11.64 28.93
C GLU A 69 14.82 -12.06 28.99
N ILE A 70 15.57 -11.99 27.88
CA ILE A 70 17.01 -12.30 27.88
C ILE A 70 17.80 -11.31 28.75
N ASN A 71 17.52 -10.01 28.61
CA ASN A 71 18.18 -8.99 29.41
C ASN A 71 17.83 -9.13 30.91
N LEU A 72 16.60 -9.52 31.23
CA LEU A 72 16.17 -9.78 32.61
C LEU A 72 16.89 -11.00 33.20
N ILE A 73 17.11 -12.06 32.42
CA ILE A 73 17.90 -13.23 32.86
C ILE A 73 19.35 -12.83 33.10
N ALA A 74 19.97 -12.07 32.18
CA ALA A 74 21.33 -11.56 32.36
C ALA A 74 21.45 -10.65 33.59
N TYR A 75 20.45 -9.80 33.86
CA TYR A 75 20.41 -8.95 35.04
C TYR A 75 20.25 -9.77 36.33
N ARG A 76 19.41 -10.81 36.31
CA ARG A 76 19.23 -11.72 37.44
C ARG A 76 20.50 -12.51 37.73
N GLU A 77 21.18 -13.01 36.71
CA GLU A 77 22.47 -13.69 36.85
C GLU A 77 23.52 -12.75 37.41
N ALA A 78 23.67 -11.53 36.86
CA ALA A 78 24.57 -10.51 37.39
C ALA A 78 24.27 -10.18 38.87
N CYS A 79 23.01 -10.00 39.25
CA CYS A 79 22.62 -9.79 40.66
C CYS A 79 22.83 -11.03 41.55
N ASN A 80 22.73 -12.25 41.01
CA ASN A 80 23.00 -13.48 41.77
C ASN A 80 24.50 -13.62 42.08
N TYR A 81 25.39 -13.29 41.14
CA TYR A 81 26.85 -13.23 41.38
C TYR A 81 27.26 -12.06 42.27
N THR A 82 26.46 -10.99 42.27
CA THR A 82 26.66 -9.80 43.09
C THR A 82 25.80 -9.82 44.36
N SER A 83 25.32 -10.99 44.80
CA SER A 83 24.86 -11.14 46.17
C SER A 83 26.07 -10.83 47.06
N PRO A 84 26.08 -9.69 47.79
CA PRO A 84 27.19 -9.38 48.67
C PRO A 84 27.30 -10.54 49.66
N PRO A 85 28.51 -10.93 50.09
CA PRO A 85 28.60 -11.79 51.25
C PRO A 85 27.84 -11.06 52.38
N PHE A 86 26.68 -11.60 52.75
CA PHE A 86 26.03 -11.25 53.99
C PHE A 86 27.00 -11.67 55.09
N TYR A 87 27.84 -10.72 55.51
CA TYR A 87 28.55 -10.79 56.78
C TYR A 87 27.51 -10.59 57.88
N PHE A 88 27.10 -11.70 58.49
CA PHE A 88 26.71 -11.74 59.90
C PHE A 88 27.03 -13.11 60.48
#